data_AF-K0IDT2-F1
#
_entry.id   AF-K0IDT2-F1
#
_cell.length_a   1.000
_cell.length_b   1.000
_cell.length_c   1.000
_cell.angle_alpha   90.00
_cell.angle_beta   90.00
_cell.angle_gamma   90.00
#
_symmetry.space_group_name_H-M   'P 1'
#
loop_
_entity.id
_entity.type
_entity.pdbx_description
1 polymer ?
#
loop_
_entity_poly.entity_id
_entity_poly.type
_entity_poly.pdbx_seq_one_letter_code
_entity_poly.pdbx_strand_id
1 'polypeptide(L)'
;MAGGDKRQQFVSQITTATGVVYNQLTRLKMLDKRFASMEAYYLEQITSNIKSGNNARAKILATELSNVRRLRRTTQHTGLALEAIVIRFSTINEFAKILDTIDPTIEMIKGIHTELTRAIPAASEALSEVSTVTTDVLLNANIKADARISTPVDADALSILNEIEGVLEDEAKAKLPEVPTNIIPVQKQEQEEEQQPAEETRVMVES
;
A
#
# COMPACT_ATOMS: atom_id res chain seq x y z
N MET A 1 16.46 -17.26 -36.44
CA MET A 1 17.64 -17.09 -35.55
C MET A 1 17.67 -15.79 -34.75
N ALA A 2 17.13 -14.65 -35.22
CA ALA A 2 17.19 -13.37 -34.48
C ALA A 2 16.31 -13.27 -33.20
N GLY A 3 15.31 -14.13 -33.03
CA GLY A 3 14.40 -14.11 -31.87
C GLY A 3 14.98 -14.76 -30.60
N GLY A 4 15.78 -15.82 -30.74
CA GLY A 4 16.38 -16.54 -29.62
C GLY A 4 17.44 -15.70 -28.88
N ASP A 5 18.27 -14.98 -29.63
CA ASP A 5 19.34 -14.13 -29.09
C ASP A 5 18.78 -12.95 -28.27
N LYS A 6 17.73 -12.28 -28.76
CA LYS A 6 17.03 -11.22 -28.01
C LYS A 6 16.41 -11.72 -26.71
N ARG A 7 15.89 -12.96 -26.68
CA ARG A 7 15.34 -13.57 -25.47
C ARG A 7 16.42 -13.90 -24.45
N GLN A 8 17.54 -14.49 -24.89
CA GLN A 8 18.67 -14.77 -24.00
C GLN A 8 19.25 -13.48 -23.40
N GLN A 9 19.34 -12.42 -24.20
CA GLN A 9 19.74 -11.10 -23.72
C GLN A 9 18.77 -10.55 -22.66
N PHE A 10 17.45 -10.70 -22.88
CA PHE A 10 16.44 -10.29 -21.90
C PHE A 10 16.52 -11.06 -20.57
N VAL A 11 16.68 -12.39 -20.62
CA VAL A 11 16.84 -13.22 -19.42
C VAL A 11 18.11 -12.86 -18.65
N SER A 12 19.21 -12.60 -19.36
CA SER A 12 20.46 -12.13 -18.77
C SER A 12 20.31 -10.77 -18.06
N GLN A 13 19.58 -9.84 -18.69
CA GLN A 13 19.25 -8.55 -18.09
C GLN A 13 18.40 -8.70 -16.82
N ILE A 14 17.38 -9.57 -16.83
CA ILE A 14 16.57 -9.84 -15.64
C ILE A 14 17.40 -10.46 -14.52
N THR A 15 18.31 -11.37 -14.85
CA THR A 15 19.19 -12.01 -13.85
C THR A 15 20.11 -10.97 -13.19
N THR A 16 20.69 -10.09 -14.01
CA THR A 16 21.53 -8.98 -13.52
C THR A 16 20.73 -8.02 -12.65
N ALA A 17 19.54 -7.61 -13.10
CA ALA A 17 18.65 -6.72 -12.36
C ALA A 17 18.22 -7.34 -11.03
N THR A 18 17.92 -8.64 -11.02
CA THR A 18 17.59 -9.40 -9.80
C THR A 18 18.73 -9.32 -8.78
N GLY A 19 19.97 -9.50 -9.21
CA GLY A 19 21.15 -9.36 -8.35
C GLY A 19 21.29 -7.95 -7.76
N VAL A 20 21.02 -6.91 -8.54
CA VAL A 20 21.00 -5.52 -8.05
C VAL A 20 19.92 -5.33 -6.99
N VAL A 21 18.70 -5.81 -7.23
CA VAL A 21 17.59 -5.68 -6.28
C VAL A 21 17.89 -6.40 -4.96
N TYR A 22 18.47 -7.61 -4.99
CA TYR A 22 18.88 -8.32 -3.76
C TYR A 22 19.93 -7.54 -2.95
N ASN A 23 20.89 -6.90 -3.62
CA ASN A 23 21.86 -6.05 -2.96
C ASN A 23 21.18 -4.86 -2.26
N GLN A 24 20.20 -4.23 -2.92
CA GLN A 24 19.44 -3.13 -2.30
C GLN A 24 18.58 -3.61 -1.14
N LEU A 25 17.93 -4.76 -1.26
CA LEU A 25 17.16 -5.34 -0.17
C LEU A 25 18.02 -5.59 1.07
N THR A 26 19.24 -6.07 0.88
CA THR A 26 20.21 -6.27 1.97
C THR A 26 20.59 -4.94 2.65
N ARG A 27 20.80 -3.88 1.86
CA ARG A 27 21.06 -2.53 2.38
C ARG A 27 19.87 -1.97 3.15
N LEU A 28 18.65 -2.13 2.65
CA LEU A 28 17.43 -1.70 3.34
C LEU A 28 17.24 -2.45 4.66
N LYS A 29 17.52 -3.76 4.70
CA LYS A 29 17.49 -4.55 5.95
C LYS A 29 18.52 -4.05 6.97
N MET A 30 19.70 -3.64 6.52
CA MET A 30 20.71 -3.03 7.39
C MET A 30 20.25 -1.66 7.92
N LEU A 31 19.64 -0.83 7.07
CA LEU A 31 19.07 0.46 7.47
C LEU A 31 17.93 0.31 8.47
N ASP A 32 17.01 -0.66 8.28
CA ASP A 32 15.93 -0.91 9.24
C ASP A 32 16.47 -1.26 10.64
N LYS A 33 17.48 -2.14 10.71
CA LYS A 33 18.16 -2.47 11.98
C LYS A 33 18.82 -1.24 12.60
N ARG A 34 19.44 -0.38 11.79
CA ARG A 34 20.05 0.87 12.26
C ARG A 34 19.01 1.87 12.77
N PHE A 35 17.86 1.99 12.11
CA PHE A 35 16.78 2.84 12.61
C PHE A 35 16.16 2.31 13.89
N ALA A 36 16.04 0.99 14.04
CA ALA A 36 15.58 0.36 15.28
C ALA A 36 16.54 0.65 16.45
N SER A 37 17.86 0.59 16.23
CA SER A 37 18.82 0.94 17.28
C SER A 37 18.83 2.43 17.60
N MET A 38 18.71 3.31 16.59
CA MET A 38 18.55 4.75 16.80
C MET A 38 17.27 5.06 17.59
N GLU A 39 16.16 4.39 17.29
CA GLU A 39 14.90 4.54 18.03
C GLU A 39 15.06 4.21 19.51
N ALA A 40 15.70 3.09 19.85
CA ALA A 40 15.98 2.72 21.24
C ALA A 40 16.85 3.79 21.94
N TYR A 41 17.91 4.27 21.26
CA TYR A 41 18.77 5.33 21.78
C TYR A 41 18.00 6.64 22.05
N TYR A 42 17.18 7.11 21.10
CA TYR A 42 16.40 8.33 21.30
C TYR A 42 15.40 8.18 22.46
N LEU A 43 14.73 7.04 22.58
CA LEU A 43 13.80 6.78 23.70
C LEU A 43 14.49 6.85 25.06
N GLU A 44 15.69 6.27 25.18
CA GLU A 44 16.50 6.35 26.40
C GLU A 44 16.89 7.81 26.72
N GLN A 45 17.38 8.55 25.73
CA GLN A 45 17.79 9.95 25.91
C GLN A 45 16.62 10.87 26.26
N ILE A 46 15.45 10.67 25.63
CA ILE A 46 14.22 11.41 25.97
C ILE A 46 13.84 11.14 27.41
N THR A 47 13.82 9.87 27.82
CA THR A 47 13.47 9.47 29.20
C THR A 47 14.43 10.11 30.22
N SER A 48 15.73 10.10 29.94
CA SER A 48 16.75 10.73 30.82
C SER A 48 16.55 12.25 30.94
N ASN A 49 16.28 12.94 29.82
CA ASN A 49 16.06 14.39 29.83
C ASN A 49 14.77 14.78 30.56
N ILE A 50 13.69 14.01 30.42
CA ILE A 50 12.45 14.21 31.17
C ILE A 50 12.69 14.05 32.68
N LYS A 51 13.37 12.97 33.10
CA LYS A 51 13.71 12.73 34.51
C LYS A 51 14.56 13.84 35.12
N SER A 52 15.42 14.45 34.31
CA SER A 52 16.31 15.55 34.71
C SER A 52 15.63 16.93 34.67
N GLY A 53 14.34 17.01 34.32
CA GLY A 53 13.58 18.26 34.20
C GLY A 53 13.86 19.06 32.91
N ASN A 54 14.69 18.56 32.00
CA ASN A 54 15.07 19.24 30.76
C ASN A 54 14.06 18.95 29.62
N ASN A 55 12.82 19.42 29.81
CA ASN A 55 11.72 19.15 28.89
C ASN A 55 11.92 19.74 27.49
N ALA A 56 12.61 20.88 27.37
CA ALA A 56 12.89 21.50 26.07
C ALA A 56 13.76 20.58 25.19
N ARG A 57 14.81 19.99 25.77
CA ARG A 57 15.70 19.06 25.05
C ARG A 57 15.01 17.74 24.74
N ALA A 58 14.18 17.22 25.66
CA ALA A 58 13.37 16.03 25.40
C ALA A 58 12.40 16.23 24.22
N LYS A 59 11.77 17.41 24.09
CA LYS A 59 10.88 17.74 22.97
C LYS A 59 11.60 17.72 21.61
N ILE A 60 12.81 18.27 21.53
CA ILE A 60 13.62 18.25 20.30
C ILE A 60 13.97 16.80 19.92
N LEU A 61 14.43 15.99 20.89
CA LEU A 61 14.75 14.59 20.64
C LEU A 61 13.52 13.76 20.22
N ALA A 62 12.34 14.07 20.73
CA ALA A 62 11.09 13.43 20.32
C ALA A 62 10.73 13.74 18.86
N THR A 63 10.96 14.98 18.40
CA THR A 63 10.81 15.34 16.99
C THR A 63 11.75 14.52 16.12
N GLU A 64 13.03 14.38 16.50
CA GLU A 64 13.97 13.55 15.72
C GLU A 64 13.59 12.08 15.71
N LEU A 65 13.09 11.55 16.82
CA LEU A 65 12.56 10.19 16.87
C LEU A 65 11.40 9.99 15.89
N SER A 66 10.51 10.98 15.75
CA SER A 66 9.42 10.94 14.78
C SER A 66 9.94 10.88 13.33
N ASN A 67 11.02 11.60 13.03
CA ASN A 67 11.68 11.56 11.73
C ASN A 67 12.32 10.19 11.46
N VAL A 68 13.01 9.62 12.46
CA VAL A 68 13.59 8.26 12.37
C VAL A 68 12.51 7.22 12.09
N ARG A 69 11.37 7.30 12.78
CA ARG A 69 10.22 6.39 12.54
C ARG A 69 9.66 6.53 11.13
N ARG A 70 9.55 7.76 10.61
CA ARG A 70 9.12 8.00 9.23
C ARG A 70 10.08 7.37 8.22
N LEU A 71 11.39 7.60 8.39
CA LEU A 71 12.42 7.00 7.52
C LEU A 71 12.41 5.47 7.59
N ARG A 72 12.20 4.89 8.78
CA ARG A 72 12.09 3.45 8.96
C ARG A 72 10.89 2.86 8.21
N ARG A 73 9.71 3.47 8.30
CA ARG A 73 8.52 3.04 7.54
C ARG A 73 8.77 3.10 6.03
N THR A 74 9.32 4.21 5.53
CA THR A 74 9.68 4.32 4.10
C THR A 74 10.66 3.23 3.68
N THR A 75 11.64 2.91 4.52
CA THR A 75 12.61 1.83 4.28
C THR A 75 11.93 0.47 4.18
N GLN A 76 10.98 0.18 5.07
CA GLN A 76 10.20 -1.05 5.08
C GLN A 76 9.30 -1.17 3.85
N HIS A 77 8.54 -0.13 3.50
CA HIS A 77 7.71 -0.12 2.29
C HIS A 77 8.54 -0.30 1.02
N THR A 78 9.70 0.35 0.93
CA THR A 78 10.62 0.16 -0.20
C THR A 78 11.13 -1.28 -0.24
N GLY A 79 11.43 -1.88 0.91
CA GLY A 79 11.81 -3.28 1.02
C GLY A 79 10.74 -4.22 0.45
N LEU A 80 9.48 -4.06 0.87
CA LEU A 80 8.34 -4.84 0.38
C LEU A 80 8.15 -4.69 -1.13
N ALA A 81 8.24 -3.46 -1.65
CA ALA A 81 8.14 -3.20 -3.08
C ALA A 81 9.23 -3.92 -3.88
N LEU A 82 10.47 -3.93 -3.37
CA LEU A 82 11.57 -4.66 -4.00
C LEU A 82 11.39 -6.19 -3.91
N GLU A 83 10.87 -6.72 -2.80
CA GLU A 83 10.55 -8.15 -2.67
C GLU A 83 9.49 -8.58 -3.69
N ALA A 84 8.45 -7.76 -3.88
CA ALA A 84 7.44 -8.00 -4.91
C ALA A 84 8.02 -8.02 -6.33
N ILE A 85 8.99 -7.14 -6.62
CA ILE A 85 9.70 -7.12 -7.92
C ILE A 85 10.54 -8.39 -8.11
N VAL A 86 11.25 -8.84 -7.08
CA VAL A 86 12.03 -10.08 -7.14
C VAL A 86 11.15 -11.28 -7.47
N ILE A 87 9.97 -11.39 -6.85
CA ILE A 87 9.01 -12.46 -7.17
C ILE A 87 8.61 -12.40 -8.64
N ARG A 88 8.28 -11.21 -9.17
CA ARG A 88 7.95 -11.05 -10.59
C ARG A 88 9.10 -11.46 -11.50
N PHE A 89 10.34 -11.08 -11.20
CA PHE A 89 11.51 -11.53 -11.96
C PHE A 89 11.70 -13.05 -11.92
N SER A 90 11.45 -13.69 -10.76
CA SER A 90 11.47 -15.16 -10.66
C SER A 90 10.46 -15.80 -11.61
N THR A 91 9.21 -15.31 -11.60
CA THR A 91 8.18 -15.82 -12.50
C THR A 91 8.56 -15.66 -13.96
N ILE A 92 9.05 -14.48 -14.39
CA ILE A 92 9.47 -14.24 -15.77
C ILE A 92 10.61 -15.20 -16.16
N ASN A 93 11.57 -15.44 -15.27
CA ASN A 93 12.66 -16.37 -15.50
C ASN A 93 12.18 -17.83 -15.60
N GLU A 94 11.18 -18.23 -14.81
CA GLU A 94 10.54 -19.55 -14.93
C GLU A 94 9.79 -19.71 -16.26
N PHE A 95 9.01 -18.71 -16.68
CA PHE A 95 8.35 -18.70 -17.98
C PHE A 95 9.36 -18.77 -19.14
N ALA A 96 10.49 -18.08 -19.03
CA ALA A 96 11.55 -18.15 -20.05
C ALA A 96 12.08 -19.59 -20.23
N LYS A 97 12.31 -20.32 -19.14
CA LYS A 97 12.74 -21.73 -19.17
C LYS A 97 11.69 -22.65 -19.80
N ILE A 98 10.40 -22.38 -19.56
CA ILE A 98 9.30 -23.14 -20.18
C ILE A 98 9.27 -22.87 -21.70
N LEU A 99 9.54 -21.65 -22.13
CA LEU A 99 9.60 -21.35 -23.57
C LEU A 99 10.75 -22.08 -24.27
N ASP A 100 11.88 -22.28 -23.60
CA ASP A 100 13.01 -23.07 -24.15
C ASP A 100 12.63 -24.54 -24.42
N THR A 101 11.59 -25.09 -23.75
CA THR A 101 11.08 -26.45 -24.00
C THR A 101 9.89 -26.48 -24.96
N ILE A 102 9.09 -25.41 -25.00
CA ILE A 102 7.96 -25.28 -25.93
C ILE A 102 8.43 -25.14 -27.38
N ASP A 103 9.47 -24.33 -27.64
CA ASP A 103 9.93 -24.07 -29.00
C ASP A 103 10.31 -25.36 -29.76
N PRO A 104 11.17 -26.26 -29.22
CA PRO A 104 11.48 -27.53 -29.87
C PRO A 104 10.26 -28.45 -30.02
N THR A 105 9.31 -28.39 -29.07
CA THR A 105 8.09 -29.20 -29.11
C THR A 105 7.18 -28.76 -30.25
N ILE A 106 7.05 -27.45 -30.49
CA ILE A 106 6.32 -26.90 -31.63
C ILE A 106 6.99 -27.30 -32.94
N GLU A 107 8.33 -27.23 -33.02
CA GLU A 107 9.07 -27.67 -34.21
C GLU A 107 8.84 -29.17 -34.49
N MET A 108 8.84 -30.01 -33.45
CA MET A 108 8.51 -31.44 -33.57
C MET A 108 7.08 -31.65 -34.11
N ILE A 109 6.08 -30.95 -33.57
CA ILE A 109 4.68 -31.04 -34.05
C ILE A 109 4.58 -30.61 -35.52
N LYS A 110 5.27 -29.54 -35.93
CA LYS A 110 5.32 -29.10 -37.34
C LYS A 110 5.99 -30.14 -38.25
N GLY A 111 7.02 -30.81 -37.76
CA GLY A 111 7.65 -31.94 -38.46
C GLY A 111 6.66 -33.08 -38.69
N ILE A 112 5.96 -33.51 -37.63
CA ILE A 112 4.91 -34.55 -37.71
C ILE A 112 3.79 -34.13 -38.66
N HIS A 113 3.31 -32.88 -38.62
CA HIS A 113 2.31 -32.36 -39.57
C HIS A 113 2.78 -32.51 -41.01
N THR A 114 4.04 -32.16 -41.28
CA THR A 114 4.61 -32.22 -42.63
C THR A 114 4.69 -33.66 -43.14
N GLU A 115 5.14 -34.59 -42.30
CA GLU A 115 5.22 -36.02 -42.63
C GLU A 115 3.84 -36.63 -42.81
N LEU A 116 2.90 -36.33 -41.91
CA LEU A 116 1.55 -36.86 -42.00
C LEU A 116 0.78 -36.30 -43.20
N THR A 117 0.97 -35.02 -43.55
CA THR A 117 0.37 -34.45 -44.77
C THR A 117 0.86 -35.15 -46.04
N ARG A 118 2.11 -35.64 -46.06
CA ARG A 118 2.65 -36.46 -47.16
C ARG A 118 2.06 -37.88 -47.18
N ALA A 119 1.79 -38.46 -46.01
CA ALA A 119 1.30 -39.85 -45.89
C ALA A 119 -0.23 -39.97 -45.99
N ILE A 120 -0.97 -39.03 -45.38
CA ILE A 120 -2.43 -39.01 -45.25
C ILE A 120 -2.93 -37.56 -45.41
N PRO A 121 -3.22 -37.12 -46.66
CA PRO A 121 -3.64 -35.74 -46.95
C PRO A 121 -4.91 -35.31 -46.20
N ALA A 122 -5.83 -36.25 -45.93
CA ALA A 122 -7.09 -36.00 -45.24
C ALA A 122 -6.93 -35.56 -43.76
N ALA A 123 -5.77 -35.80 -43.13
CA ALA A 123 -5.50 -35.39 -41.75
C ALA A 123 -4.84 -34.01 -41.62
N SER A 124 -4.48 -33.38 -42.75
CA SER A 124 -3.71 -32.11 -42.78
C SER A 124 -4.48 -30.92 -42.17
N GLU A 125 -5.80 -30.90 -42.36
CA GLU A 125 -6.68 -29.81 -41.92
C GLU A 125 -6.73 -29.71 -40.38
N ALA A 126 -6.97 -30.83 -39.69
CA ALA A 126 -7.03 -30.88 -38.23
C ALA A 126 -5.70 -30.50 -37.55
N LEU A 127 -4.56 -30.88 -38.12
CA LEU A 127 -3.25 -30.51 -37.57
C LEU A 127 -2.84 -29.08 -37.92
N SER A 128 -3.34 -28.52 -39.03
CA SER A 128 -3.15 -27.10 -39.36
C SER A 128 -3.81 -26.22 -38.31
N GLU A 129 -5.03 -26.58 -37.89
CA GLU A 129 -5.76 -25.89 -36.83
C GLU A 129 -4.97 -25.90 -35.50
N VAL A 130 -4.45 -27.07 -35.10
CA VAL A 130 -3.60 -27.21 -33.88
C VAL A 130 -2.34 -26.34 -33.97
N SER A 131 -1.66 -26.31 -35.11
CA SER A 131 -0.45 -25.48 -35.30
C SER A 131 -0.75 -23.98 -35.20
N THR A 132 -1.91 -23.57 -35.71
CA THR A 132 -2.34 -22.17 -35.71
C THR A 132 -2.67 -21.71 -34.29
N VAL A 133 -3.47 -22.49 -33.54
CA VAL A 133 -3.79 -22.21 -32.13
C VAL A 133 -2.52 -22.13 -31.28
N THR A 134 -1.57 -23.03 -31.50
CA THR A 134 -0.31 -23.04 -30.75
C THR A 134 0.53 -21.79 -31.03
N THR A 135 0.54 -21.33 -32.29
CA THR A 135 1.25 -20.11 -32.68
C THR A 135 0.59 -18.86 -32.08
N ASP A 136 -0.75 -18.81 -32.09
CA ASP A 136 -1.50 -17.70 -31.51
C ASP A 136 -1.31 -17.58 -30.00
N VAL A 137 -1.29 -18.71 -29.28
CA VAL A 137 -1.00 -18.72 -27.83
C VAL A 137 0.40 -18.16 -27.56
N LEU A 138 1.39 -18.50 -28.39
CA LEU A 138 2.77 -18.03 -28.26
C LEU A 138 2.91 -16.53 -28.55
N LEU A 139 2.18 -16.01 -29.56
CA LEU A 139 2.15 -14.58 -29.87
C LEU A 139 1.45 -13.76 -28.78
N ASN A 140 0.35 -14.29 -28.22
CA ASN A 140 -0.42 -13.63 -27.16
C ASN A 140 0.25 -13.70 -25.78
N ALA A 141 1.16 -14.65 -25.54
CA ALA A 141 1.98 -14.70 -24.34
C ALA A 141 3.01 -13.54 -24.25
N ASN A 142 3.27 -12.84 -25.36
CA ASN A 142 4.14 -11.67 -25.40
C ASN A 142 3.36 -10.41 -24.96
N ILE A 143 2.96 -10.37 -23.68
CA ILE A 143 2.12 -9.32 -23.09
C ILE A 143 2.82 -7.96 -23.18
N LYS A 144 2.20 -7.02 -23.91
CA LYS A 144 2.59 -5.60 -23.91
C LYS A 144 2.40 -5.01 -22.51
N ALA A 145 3.49 -4.52 -21.93
CA ALA A 145 3.59 -4.02 -20.56
C ALA A 145 2.97 -2.62 -20.34
N ASP A 146 1.70 -2.43 -20.71
CA ASP A 146 1.02 -1.13 -20.60
C ASP A 146 -0.30 -1.26 -19.81
N ALA A 147 -0.21 -1.80 -18.60
CA ALA A 147 -1.30 -1.79 -17.64
C ALA A 147 -0.95 -0.80 -16.53
N ARG A 148 -1.50 0.42 -16.63
CA ARG A 148 -1.44 1.44 -15.57
C ARG A 148 -2.19 0.91 -14.35
N ILE A 149 -1.44 0.60 -13.30
CA ILE A 149 -1.97 0.20 -11.99
C ILE A 149 -2.51 1.46 -11.31
N SER A 150 -3.83 1.58 -11.23
CA SER A 150 -4.48 2.53 -10.34
C SER A 150 -4.43 1.97 -8.93
N THR A 151 -3.78 2.67 -8.01
CA THR A 151 -3.72 2.30 -6.59
C THR A 151 -5.05 2.68 -5.93
N PRO A 152 -5.85 1.72 -5.43
CA PRO A 152 -7.01 2.03 -4.60
C PRO A 152 -6.55 2.67 -3.29
N VAL A 153 -7.42 3.45 -2.67
CA VAL A 153 -7.19 4.02 -1.34
C VAL A 153 -6.90 2.88 -0.35
N ASP A 154 -5.80 3.05 0.37
CA ASP A 154 -5.17 2.06 1.23
C ASP A 154 -6.08 1.70 2.42
N ALA A 155 -6.33 0.40 2.63
CA ALA A 155 -7.14 -0.09 3.74
C ALA A 155 -6.53 0.32 5.11
N ASP A 156 -5.21 0.53 5.15
CA ASP A 156 -4.48 1.00 6.32
C ASP A 156 -4.88 2.44 6.70
N ALA A 157 -5.21 3.30 5.73
CA ALA A 157 -5.68 4.66 6.01
C ALA A 157 -7.05 4.66 6.71
N LEU A 158 -7.92 3.70 6.38
CA LEU A 158 -9.23 3.53 7.03
C LEU A 158 -9.07 2.93 8.44
N SER A 159 -8.12 2.02 8.65
CA SER A 159 -7.84 1.46 9.97
C SER A 159 -7.30 2.52 10.94
N ILE A 160 -6.45 3.42 10.47
CA ILE A 160 -5.89 4.52 11.28
C ILE A 160 -6.98 5.51 11.70
N LEU A 161 -7.93 5.83 10.81
CA LEU A 161 -9.04 6.71 11.14
C LEU A 161 -9.95 6.12 12.23
N ASN A 162 -10.22 4.81 12.17
CA ASN A 162 -11.01 4.11 13.20
C ASN A 162 -10.29 4.06 14.56
N GLU A 163 -8.98 3.82 14.58
CA GLU A 163 -8.20 3.80 15.83
C GLU A 163 -8.19 5.18 16.50
N ILE A 164 -8.07 6.25 15.70
CA ILE A 164 -8.10 7.64 16.18
C ILE A 164 -9.48 8.00 16.73
N GLU A 165 -10.56 7.55 16.09
CA GLU A 165 -11.93 7.82 16.55
C GLU A 165 -12.20 7.22 17.94
N GLY A 166 -11.71 6.00 18.21
CA GLY A 166 -11.82 5.38 19.53
C GLY A 166 -11.05 6.13 20.63
N VAL A 167 -9.83 6.60 20.33
CA VAL A 167 -9.02 7.37 21.29
C VAL A 167 -9.66 8.73 21.62
N LEU A 168 -10.28 9.38 20.62
CA LEU A 168 -10.99 10.64 20.82
C LEU A 168 -12.26 10.48 21.66
N GLU A 169 -12.97 9.36 21.51
CA GLU A 169 -14.16 9.04 22.32
C GLU A 169 -13.78 8.84 23.80
N ASP A 170 -12.68 8.12 24.07
CA ASP A 170 -12.19 7.88 25.42
C ASP A 170 -11.68 9.17 26.09
N GLU A 171 -10.99 10.03 25.32
CA GLU A 171 -10.54 11.34 25.82
C GLU A 171 -11.73 12.28 26.10
N ALA A 172 -12.77 12.25 25.26
CA ALA A 172 -13.98 13.03 25.47
C ALA A 172 -14.71 12.57 26.76
N LYS A 173 -14.84 11.26 26.98
CA LYS A 173 -15.43 10.70 28.21
C LYS A 173 -14.63 11.08 29.45
N ALA A 174 -13.30 11.09 29.37
CA ALA A 174 -12.43 11.48 30.49
C ALA A 174 -12.48 12.98 30.84
N LYS A 175 -12.91 13.84 29.90
CA LYS A 175 -13.02 15.29 30.09
C LYS A 175 -14.42 15.77 30.49
N LEU A 176 -15.42 14.88 30.52
CA LEU A 176 -16.73 15.24 31.05
C LEU A 176 -16.62 15.35 32.58
N PRO A 177 -16.88 16.53 33.18
CA PRO A 177 -16.92 16.64 34.64
C PRO A 177 -18.10 15.85 35.20
N GLU A 178 -17.90 15.21 36.36
CA GLU A 178 -19.02 14.62 37.09
C GLU A 178 -20.00 15.71 37.51
N VAL A 179 -21.31 15.46 37.30
CA VAL A 179 -22.36 16.40 37.64
C VAL A 179 -22.29 16.70 39.14
N PRO A 180 -22.10 17.96 39.56
CA PRO A 180 -21.87 18.27 40.96
C PRO A 180 -23.09 17.90 41.82
N THR A 181 -22.86 17.12 42.88
CA THR A 181 -23.89 16.60 43.80
C THR A 181 -24.52 17.66 44.72
N ASN A 182 -24.17 18.94 44.56
CA ASN A 182 -24.81 20.06 45.26
C ASN A 182 -25.68 20.87 44.32
N ILE A 183 -26.65 20.20 43.69
CA ILE A 183 -27.86 20.90 43.28
C ILE A 183 -28.74 20.93 44.52
N ILE A 184 -28.66 22.00 45.30
CA ILE A 184 -29.75 22.33 46.22
C ILE A 184 -31.00 22.37 45.35
N PRO A 185 -32.04 21.57 45.62
CA PRO A 185 -33.26 21.66 44.85
C PRO A 185 -33.84 23.04 45.13
N VAL A 186 -33.63 23.96 44.20
CA VAL A 186 -34.39 25.21 44.16
C VAL A 186 -35.82 24.79 43.91
N GLN A 187 -36.58 24.78 45.01
CA GLN A 187 -38.02 24.65 44.99
C GLN A 187 -38.56 25.74 44.07
N LYS A 188 -39.43 25.33 43.15
CA LYS A 188 -40.19 26.19 42.25
C LYS A 188 -40.69 27.44 42.98
N GLN A 189 -40.35 28.60 42.45
CA GLN A 189 -41.17 29.80 42.57
C GLN A 189 -41.41 30.32 41.15
N GLU A 190 -42.65 30.12 40.71
CA GLU A 190 -43.27 30.83 39.60
C GLU A 190 -43.33 32.32 39.95
N GLN A 191 -42.84 33.18 39.06
CA GLN A 191 -43.19 34.60 38.87
C GLN A 191 -42.33 35.12 37.69
N GLU A 192 -42.89 35.10 36.48
CA GLU A 192 -43.51 36.27 35.84
C GLU A 192 -42.49 37.34 35.44
N GLU A 193 -42.07 37.33 34.18
CA GLU A 193 -41.76 38.56 33.46
C GLU A 193 -42.26 38.42 32.02
N GLU A 194 -43.43 39.03 31.81
CA GLU A 194 -43.99 39.33 30.50
C GLU A 194 -43.04 40.23 29.70
N GLN A 195 -43.11 40.02 28.39
CA GLN A 195 -42.35 40.68 27.35
C GLN A 195 -42.60 42.20 27.32
N GLN A 196 -41.53 42.96 27.13
CA GLN A 196 -41.59 44.30 26.52
C GLN A 196 -42.21 44.20 25.11
N PRO A 197 -43.00 45.19 24.64
CA PRO A 197 -42.37 46.44 24.19
C PRO A 197 -43.18 47.73 24.44
N ALA A 198 -42.44 48.84 24.41
CA ALA A 198 -43.00 50.16 24.23
C ALA A 198 -43.56 50.29 22.80
N GLU A 199 -44.84 50.64 22.67
CA GLU A 199 -45.35 51.34 21.49
C GLU A 199 -46.41 52.35 21.92
N GLU A 200 -46.28 53.54 21.34
CA GLU A 200 -47.18 54.68 21.45
C GLU A 200 -48.64 54.29 21.17
N THR A 201 -49.61 54.93 21.84
CA THR A 201 -50.62 55.78 21.17
C THR A 201 -51.61 56.36 22.20
N ARG A 202 -51.44 57.67 22.42
CA ARG A 202 -52.48 58.71 22.36
C ARG A 202 -53.84 58.46 23.04
N VAL A 203 -53.95 59.09 24.21
CA VAL A 203 -55.07 59.83 24.78
C VAL A 203 -56.27 60.09 23.85
N MET A 204 -57.47 59.71 24.29
CA MET A 204 -58.63 60.61 24.29
C MET A 204 -59.64 60.17 25.36
N VAL A 205 -59.85 61.02 26.35
CA VAL A 205 -60.91 60.92 27.37
C VAL A 205 -62.04 61.86 26.97
N GLU A 206 -63.26 61.32 27.07
CA GLU A 206 -64.60 61.96 27.06
C GLU A 206 -64.99 62.73 25.79
N SER A 207 -66.20 62.56 25.24
CA SER A 207 -67.52 62.25 25.82
C SER A 207 -68.38 61.47 24.83
#